data_AF-A0A3B9GBY9-F1
#
_entry.id   AF-A0A3B9GBY9-F1
#
_cell.length_a   1.000
_cell.length_b   1.000
_cell.length_c   1.000
_cell.angle_alpha   90.00
_cell.angle_beta   90.00
_cell.angle_gamma   90.00
#
_symmetry.space_group_name_H-M   'P 1'
#
loop_
_entity.id
_entity.type
_entity.pdbx_description
1 polymer ?
#
loop_
_entity_poly.entity_id
_entity_poly.type
_entity_poly.pdbx_seq_one_letter_code
_entity_poly.pdbx_strand_id
1 'polypeptide(L)'
;AAPKNKMLVTNGFWAMRSPHFPREYAVTMVRNWALRRKKGFYGEFFPLAMSKQSMQAFATDVDHSFGYTPDTAYFTLDGIFCQNLLPEATELTLNHLLNYNYHPDWKTPIAPEAYKRDRTLFGDQYSNFNAGKILLYLEGMGGLNLSIPNQMLTVRPALPKAWDWMEICLPIQEQWTRIHYRHDKTEIQDSPIPWRVVKSH
;
A
#
# COMPACT_ATOMS: atom_id res chain seq x y z
N ALA A 1 -11.61 -15.98 13.53
CA ALA A 1 -11.04 -17.33 13.57
C ALA A 1 -10.03 -17.48 12.41
N ALA A 2 -8.91 -18.17 12.61
CA ALA A 2 -7.95 -18.51 11.53
C ALA A 2 -8.41 -19.80 10.80
N PRO A 3 -8.04 -20.04 9.53
CA PRO A 3 -8.41 -21.25 8.82
C PRO A 3 -7.80 -22.48 9.51
N LYS A 4 -8.50 -23.63 9.45
CA LYS A 4 -8.09 -24.88 10.13
C LYS A 4 -6.70 -25.36 9.69
N ASN A 5 -6.34 -25.14 8.43
CA ASN A 5 -5.02 -25.45 7.88
C ASN A 5 -3.91 -24.49 8.34
N LYS A 6 -4.23 -23.46 9.15
CA LYS A 6 -3.29 -22.43 9.64
C LYS A 6 -2.60 -21.61 8.54
N MET A 7 -3.01 -21.72 7.28
CA MET A 7 -2.41 -20.99 6.16
C MET A 7 -3.02 -19.61 6.04
N LEU A 8 -2.37 -18.61 6.64
CA LEU A 8 -2.75 -17.20 6.58
C LEU A 8 -1.70 -16.45 5.76
N VAL A 9 -2.05 -16.16 4.51
CA VAL A 9 -1.23 -15.39 3.58
C VAL A 9 -1.93 -14.08 3.22
N THR A 10 -1.19 -13.13 2.66
CA THR A 10 -1.68 -11.75 2.42
C THR A 10 -2.88 -11.67 1.50
N ASN A 11 -3.13 -12.68 0.66
CA ASN A 11 -4.31 -12.73 -0.19
C ASN A 11 -5.64 -12.62 0.57
N GLY A 12 -5.66 -12.94 1.87
CA GLY A 12 -6.82 -12.72 2.73
C GLY A 12 -7.24 -11.24 2.81
N PHE A 13 -6.30 -10.30 2.64
CA PHE A 13 -6.58 -8.88 2.59
C PHE A 13 -7.08 -8.39 1.24
N TRP A 14 -6.81 -9.10 0.14
CA TRP A 14 -7.05 -8.59 -1.21
C TRP A 14 -8.53 -8.38 -1.51
N ALA A 15 -9.41 -9.14 -0.85
CA ALA A 15 -10.86 -8.95 -0.92
C ALA A 15 -11.32 -7.56 -0.42
N MET A 16 -10.52 -6.89 0.43
CA MET A 16 -10.80 -5.52 0.90
C MET A 16 -10.75 -4.48 -0.23
N ARG A 17 -10.23 -4.82 -1.40
CA ARG A 17 -10.27 -3.92 -2.57
C ARG A 17 -11.67 -3.74 -3.14
N SER A 18 -12.60 -4.65 -2.80
CA SER A 18 -14.00 -4.52 -3.21
C SER A 18 -14.72 -3.46 -2.38
N PRO A 19 -15.49 -2.55 -3.00
CA PRO A 19 -16.36 -1.62 -2.27
C PRO A 19 -17.49 -2.33 -1.51
N HIS A 20 -17.75 -3.60 -1.82
CA HIS A 20 -18.75 -4.43 -1.14
C HIS A 20 -18.18 -5.26 0.02
N PHE A 21 -16.87 -5.17 0.29
CA PHE A 21 -16.29 -5.86 1.42
C PHE A 21 -16.81 -5.27 2.74
N PRO A 22 -17.27 -6.09 3.71
CA PRO A 22 -17.82 -5.56 4.96
C PRO A 22 -16.77 -4.80 5.78
N ARG A 23 -17.03 -3.52 6.04
CA ARG A 23 -16.05 -2.64 6.69
C ARG A 23 -15.70 -3.09 8.11
N GLU A 24 -16.63 -3.67 8.85
CA GLU A 24 -16.36 -4.22 10.18
C GLU A 24 -15.31 -5.35 10.14
N TYR A 25 -15.31 -6.15 9.07
CA TYR A 25 -14.29 -7.17 8.86
C TYR A 25 -12.96 -6.53 8.47
N ALA A 26 -12.94 -5.50 7.63
CA ALA A 26 -11.71 -4.81 7.26
C ALA A 26 -11.02 -4.21 8.50
N VAL A 27 -11.77 -3.49 9.34
CA VAL A 27 -11.29 -2.94 10.61
C VAL A 27 -10.73 -4.05 11.50
N THR A 28 -11.46 -5.15 11.65
CA THR A 28 -11.05 -6.28 12.48
C THR A 28 -9.79 -6.95 11.94
N MET A 29 -9.67 -7.09 10.62
CA MET A 29 -8.52 -7.68 9.96
C MET A 29 -7.28 -6.80 10.11
N VAL A 30 -7.38 -5.49 9.87
CA VAL A 30 -6.24 -4.58 10.04
C VAL A 30 -5.75 -4.57 11.49
N ARG A 31 -6.65 -4.45 12.46
CA ARG A 31 -6.28 -4.42 13.89
C ARG A 31 -5.66 -5.73 14.39
N ASN A 32 -6.24 -6.87 14.03
CA ASN A 32 -5.83 -8.16 14.59
C ASN A 32 -4.72 -8.86 13.78
N TRP A 33 -4.55 -8.51 12.51
CA TRP A 33 -3.60 -9.17 11.61
C TRP A 33 -2.58 -8.21 11.01
N ALA A 34 -2.98 -7.05 10.47
CA ALA A 34 -2.03 -6.14 9.84
C ALA A 34 -1.10 -5.48 10.87
N LEU A 35 -1.66 -4.90 11.93
CA LEU A 35 -0.91 -4.18 12.97
C LEU A 35 -0.26 -5.11 14.03
N ARG A 36 -0.59 -6.41 14.01
CA ARG A 36 -0.23 -7.35 15.07
C ARG A 36 1.18 -7.92 14.90
N ARG A 37 2.19 -7.28 15.50
CA ARG A 37 3.62 -7.66 15.41
C ARG A 37 4.00 -9.06 15.88
N LYS A 38 3.28 -9.66 16.84
CA LYS A 38 3.65 -10.98 17.40
C LYS A 38 3.17 -12.15 16.57
N LYS A 39 2.02 -12.04 15.90
CA LYS A 39 1.33 -13.17 15.26
C LYS A 39 0.82 -12.87 13.85
N GLY A 40 0.67 -11.60 13.49
CA GLY A 40 0.12 -11.14 12.23
C GLY A 40 1.17 -10.97 11.15
N PHE A 41 0.89 -10.05 10.23
CA PHE A 41 1.67 -9.81 9.01
C PHE A 41 2.71 -8.70 9.18
N TYR A 42 2.75 -8.04 10.34
CA TYR A 42 3.79 -7.06 10.64
C TYR A 42 5.11 -7.77 10.99
N GLY A 43 6.04 -7.75 10.04
CA GLY A 43 7.40 -8.26 10.16
C GLY A 43 8.36 -7.24 10.80
N GLU A 44 9.52 -7.11 10.20
CA GLU A 44 10.41 -5.95 10.39
C GLU A 44 9.74 -4.71 9.78
N PHE A 45 9.14 -4.90 8.61
CA PHE A 45 8.18 -3.97 8.00
C PHE A 45 6.94 -4.75 7.55
N PHE A 46 5.94 -4.04 7.04
CA PHE A 46 4.69 -4.62 6.57
C PHE A 46 4.62 -4.66 5.04
N PRO A 47 3.91 -5.62 4.43
CA PRO A 47 3.47 -6.90 4.98
C PRO A 47 4.48 -8.02 4.72
N LEU A 48 4.61 -8.94 5.65
CA LEU A 48 5.07 -10.31 5.35
C LEU A 48 4.09 -10.98 4.39
N ALA A 49 4.54 -11.81 3.46
CA ALA A 49 3.65 -12.58 2.57
C ALA A 49 2.77 -13.59 3.34
N MET A 50 3.25 -14.06 4.49
CA MET A 50 2.59 -15.01 5.38
C MET A 50 2.60 -14.49 6.82
N SER A 51 1.54 -14.73 7.59
CA SER A 51 1.50 -14.32 8.99
C SER A 51 2.59 -15.03 9.81
N LYS A 52 3.16 -14.37 10.82
CA LYS A 52 4.14 -14.98 11.73
C LYS A 52 3.61 -16.26 12.39
N GLN A 53 2.31 -16.32 12.67
CA GLN A 53 1.69 -17.54 13.19
C GLN A 53 1.77 -18.69 12.17
N SER A 54 1.52 -18.42 10.89
CA SER A 54 1.61 -19.43 9.84
C SER A 54 3.04 -19.83 9.55
N MET A 55 3.99 -18.90 9.60
CA MET A 55 5.42 -19.20 9.41
C MET A 55 5.97 -20.23 10.40
N GLN A 56 5.38 -20.35 11.60
CA GLN A 56 5.74 -21.39 12.57
C GLN A 56 5.29 -22.79 12.13
N ALA A 57 4.26 -22.88 11.30
CA ALA A 57 3.73 -24.14 10.77
C ALA A 57 4.28 -24.47 9.37
N PHE A 58 4.75 -23.46 8.62
CA PHE A 58 5.22 -23.59 7.24
C PHE A 58 6.62 -22.98 7.06
N ALA A 59 7.61 -23.83 6.83
CA ALA A 59 9.03 -23.47 6.71
C ALA A 59 9.75 -24.29 5.62
N THR A 60 9.19 -24.27 4.40
CA THR A 60 9.87 -24.83 3.21
C THR A 60 10.76 -23.77 2.55
N ASP A 61 11.72 -24.17 1.71
CA ASP A 61 12.63 -23.24 1.01
C ASP A 61 11.89 -22.19 0.17
N VAL A 62 10.78 -22.58 -0.44
CA VAL A 62 9.90 -21.65 -1.19
C VAL A 62 9.31 -20.61 -0.24
N ASP A 63 8.85 -21.02 0.94
CA ASP A 63 8.29 -20.10 1.93
C ASP A 63 9.34 -19.14 2.51
N HIS A 64 10.61 -19.53 2.50
CA HIS A 64 11.72 -18.69 2.93
C HIS A 64 12.08 -17.61 1.90
N SER A 65 11.88 -17.90 0.62
CA SER A 65 12.28 -17.04 -0.50
C SER A 65 11.41 -15.79 -0.66
N PHE A 66 10.12 -15.90 -0.33
CA PHE A 66 9.13 -14.83 -0.49
C PHE A 66 8.63 -14.32 0.87
N GLY A 67 9.54 -13.79 1.69
CA GLY A 67 9.20 -13.21 3.00
C GLY A 67 8.41 -11.90 2.86
N TYR A 68 8.87 -11.02 1.98
CA TYR A 68 8.21 -9.76 1.62
C TYR A 68 8.25 -9.63 0.10
N THR A 69 7.12 -9.31 -0.52
CA THR A 69 7.02 -9.17 -1.98
C THR A 69 6.25 -7.90 -2.34
N PRO A 70 6.49 -7.30 -3.52
CA PRO A 70 5.96 -5.98 -3.84
C PRO A 70 4.48 -6.01 -4.22
N ASP A 71 4.05 -7.08 -4.89
CA ASP A 71 2.69 -7.36 -5.32
C ASP A 71 1.77 -7.62 -4.12
N THR A 72 2.21 -8.46 -3.17
CA THR A 72 1.45 -8.73 -1.95
C THR A 72 1.29 -7.46 -1.10
N ALA A 73 2.32 -6.62 -1.06
CA ALA A 73 2.27 -5.32 -0.40
C ALA A 73 1.27 -4.40 -1.07
N TYR A 74 1.36 -4.24 -2.40
CA TYR A 74 0.45 -3.39 -3.17
C TYR A 74 -1.02 -3.79 -2.94
N PHE A 75 -1.40 -5.03 -3.22
CA PHE A 75 -2.80 -5.45 -3.10
C PHE A 75 -3.34 -5.39 -1.67
N THR A 76 -2.48 -5.62 -0.68
CA THR A 76 -2.87 -5.52 0.73
C THR A 76 -3.11 -4.07 1.13
N LEU A 77 -2.17 -3.18 0.83
CA LEU A 77 -2.24 -1.75 1.20
C LEU A 77 -3.36 -1.04 0.45
N ASP A 78 -3.50 -1.30 -0.85
CA ASP A 78 -4.61 -0.81 -1.67
C ASP A 78 -5.97 -1.21 -1.06
N GLY A 79 -6.11 -2.47 -0.63
CA GLY A 79 -7.30 -2.92 0.09
C GLY A 79 -7.61 -2.11 1.35
N ILE A 80 -6.60 -1.71 2.12
CA ILE A 80 -6.78 -0.88 3.33
C ILE A 80 -7.24 0.55 2.93
N PHE A 81 -6.68 1.12 1.86
CA PHE A 81 -7.13 2.40 1.29
C PHE A 81 -8.58 2.36 0.79
N CYS A 82 -8.97 1.28 0.07
CA CYS A 82 -10.34 1.09 -0.42
C CYS A 82 -11.37 1.09 0.74
N GLN A 83 -10.98 0.58 1.91
CA GLN A 83 -11.85 0.49 3.09
C GLN A 83 -11.89 1.76 3.96
N ASN A 84 -11.28 2.86 3.48
CA ASN A 84 -11.21 4.15 4.18
C ASN A 84 -10.58 4.01 5.59
N LEU A 85 -9.52 3.22 5.70
CA LEU A 85 -8.69 3.08 6.89
C LEU A 85 -7.39 3.87 6.69
N LEU A 86 -7.53 5.15 6.35
CA LEU A 86 -6.45 5.99 5.83
C LEU A 86 -5.26 6.17 6.80
N PRO A 87 -5.46 6.38 8.11
CA PRO A 87 -4.34 6.50 9.04
C PRO A 87 -3.46 5.24 9.04
N GLU A 88 -4.08 4.06 9.13
CA GLU A 88 -3.36 2.79 9.07
C GLU A 88 -2.76 2.53 7.69
N ALA A 89 -3.49 2.84 6.62
CA ALA A 89 -3.03 2.64 5.24
C ALA A 89 -1.76 3.44 4.96
N THR A 90 -1.75 4.72 5.32
CA THR A 90 -0.61 5.63 5.09
C THR A 90 0.61 5.25 5.92
N GLU A 91 0.42 4.94 7.21
CA GLU A 91 1.50 4.49 8.08
C GLU A 91 2.15 3.19 7.59
N LEU A 92 1.34 2.19 7.24
CA LEU A 92 1.82 0.90 6.74
C LEU A 92 2.47 1.02 5.35
N THR A 93 1.95 1.91 4.49
CA THR A 93 2.52 2.20 3.17
C THR A 93 3.89 2.83 3.30
N LEU A 94 4.04 3.86 4.13
CA LEU A 94 5.36 4.47 4.37
C LEU A 94 6.33 3.46 4.98
N ASN A 95 5.88 2.67 5.95
CA ASN A 95 6.70 1.61 6.53
C ASN A 95 7.21 0.64 5.46
N HIS A 96 6.38 0.23 4.51
CA HIS A 96 6.82 -0.63 3.42
C HIS A 96 7.85 0.07 2.52
N LEU A 97 7.51 1.24 1.98
CA LEU A 97 8.31 1.94 0.97
C LEU A 97 9.72 2.29 1.48
N LEU A 98 9.81 2.76 2.73
CA LEU A 98 11.08 3.12 3.36
C LEU A 98 12.02 1.93 3.57
N ASN A 99 11.48 0.72 3.72
CA ASN A 99 12.27 -0.47 4.02
C ASN A 99 12.47 -1.38 2.80
N TYR A 100 11.66 -1.24 1.75
CA TYR A 100 11.70 -2.15 0.60
C TYR A 100 12.58 -1.64 -0.54
N ASN A 101 12.53 -0.33 -0.83
CA ASN A 101 13.04 0.23 -2.08
C ASN A 101 14.36 1.00 -1.95
N TYR A 102 15.06 0.87 -0.83
CA TYR A 102 16.39 1.46 -0.61
C TYR A 102 17.34 0.45 0.03
N HIS A 103 18.51 0.23 -0.59
CA HIS A 103 19.51 -0.65 -0.01
C HIS A 103 20.44 0.14 0.93
N PRO A 104 20.47 -0.18 2.24
CA PRO A 104 21.23 0.59 3.21
C PRO A 104 22.74 0.51 2.99
N ASP A 105 23.28 -0.64 2.57
CA ASP A 105 24.73 -0.75 2.34
C ASP A 105 25.18 -0.15 1.00
N TRP A 106 24.45 -0.41 -0.08
CA TRP A 106 24.76 0.13 -1.41
C TRP A 106 24.40 1.61 -1.57
N LYS A 107 23.62 2.17 -0.64
CA LYS A 107 23.14 3.56 -0.64
C LYS A 107 22.39 3.93 -1.92
N THR A 108 21.71 2.97 -2.55
CA THR A 108 21.02 3.15 -3.84
C THR A 108 19.57 2.70 -3.77
N PRO A 109 18.65 3.33 -4.53
CA PRO A 109 17.32 2.81 -4.74
C PRO A 109 17.36 1.44 -5.42
N ILE A 110 16.48 0.55 -4.99
CA ILE A 110 16.31 -0.80 -5.55
C ILE A 110 14.82 -1.15 -5.68
N ALA A 111 14.52 -2.13 -6.52
CA ALA A 111 13.18 -2.65 -6.74
C ALA A 111 13.21 -4.19 -6.76
N PRO A 112 13.51 -4.84 -5.61
CA PRO A 112 13.72 -6.28 -5.60
C PRO A 112 12.43 -7.07 -5.82
N GLU A 113 12.55 -8.22 -6.48
CA GLU A 113 11.48 -9.19 -6.67
C GLU A 113 10.92 -9.65 -5.33
N ALA A 114 11.79 -9.98 -4.37
CA ALA A 114 11.39 -10.25 -3.00
C ALA A 114 12.55 -9.99 -2.01
N TYR A 115 12.18 -9.88 -0.75
CA TYR A 115 13.07 -10.17 0.36
C TYR A 115 12.69 -11.52 0.96
N LYS A 116 13.71 -12.32 1.30
CA LYS A 116 13.53 -13.51 2.11
C LYS A 116 13.06 -13.14 3.52
N ARG A 117 12.62 -14.14 4.30
CA ARG A 117 12.19 -13.91 5.70
C ARG A 117 13.26 -13.28 6.58
N ASP A 118 14.54 -13.54 6.29
CA ASP A 118 15.70 -12.97 6.98
C ASP A 118 16.13 -11.59 6.44
N ARG A 119 15.42 -11.06 5.43
CA ARG A 119 15.68 -9.82 4.69
C ARG A 119 16.88 -9.85 3.75
N THR A 120 17.40 -11.01 3.41
CA THR A 120 18.30 -11.11 2.26
C THR A 120 17.51 -10.94 0.96
N LEU A 121 18.14 -10.38 -0.06
CA LEU A 121 17.51 -10.19 -1.37
C LEU A 121 17.25 -11.55 -2.03
N PHE A 122 16.15 -11.62 -2.77
CA PHE A 122 15.80 -12.77 -3.61
C PHE A 122 15.35 -12.29 -4.99
N GLY A 123 15.76 -13.02 -6.03
CA GLY A 123 15.42 -12.71 -7.42
C GLY A 123 16.15 -11.49 -7.97
N ASP A 124 15.54 -10.80 -8.93
CA ASP A 124 16.06 -9.57 -9.55
C ASP A 124 15.92 -8.36 -8.60
N GLN A 125 16.90 -7.45 -8.59
CA GLN A 125 16.91 -6.21 -7.80
C GLN A 125 16.28 -5.01 -8.51
N TYR A 126 15.91 -5.16 -9.78
CA TYR A 126 15.25 -4.15 -10.61
C TYR A 126 13.99 -4.69 -11.29
N SER A 127 13.22 -5.48 -10.54
CA SER A 127 12.03 -6.17 -11.03
C SER A 127 10.83 -5.23 -11.23
N ASN A 128 10.23 -5.32 -12.43
CA ASN A 128 9.00 -4.62 -12.78
C ASN A 128 7.79 -5.01 -11.92
N PHE A 129 7.84 -6.08 -11.12
CA PHE A 129 6.78 -6.38 -10.15
C PHE A 129 6.59 -5.28 -9.11
N ASN A 130 7.58 -4.40 -8.91
CA ASN A 130 7.45 -3.23 -8.05
C ASN A 130 6.61 -2.09 -8.63
N ALA A 131 6.39 -2.06 -9.95
CA ALA A 131 5.77 -0.91 -10.62
C ALA A 131 4.37 -0.58 -10.06
N GLY A 132 3.60 -1.59 -9.63
CA GLY A 132 2.27 -1.39 -9.06
C GLY A 132 2.23 -0.49 -7.81
N LYS A 133 3.34 -0.40 -7.05
CA LYS A 133 3.41 0.44 -5.85
C LYS A 133 3.30 1.93 -6.13
N ILE A 134 3.52 2.38 -7.38
CA ILE A 134 3.29 3.78 -7.75
C ILE A 134 1.84 4.20 -7.46
N LEU A 135 0.88 3.27 -7.58
CA LEU A 135 -0.53 3.53 -7.32
C LEU A 135 -0.81 3.77 -5.83
N LEU A 136 0.05 3.30 -4.91
CA LEU A 136 -0.07 3.65 -3.49
C LEU A 136 0.24 5.13 -3.24
N TYR A 137 1.11 5.75 -4.05
CA TYR A 137 1.33 7.19 -4.01
C TYR A 137 0.16 7.93 -4.67
N LEU A 138 -0.25 7.51 -5.87
CA LEU A 138 -1.24 8.22 -6.68
C LEU A 138 -2.66 8.03 -6.13
N GLU A 139 -3.15 6.80 -6.10
CA GLU A 139 -4.53 6.46 -5.73
C GLU A 139 -4.69 6.30 -4.22
N GLY A 140 -3.65 5.82 -3.53
CA GLY A 140 -3.63 5.66 -2.07
C GLY A 140 -3.48 6.99 -1.32
N MET A 141 -2.26 7.50 -1.23
CA MET A 141 -1.93 8.73 -0.48
C MET A 141 -2.46 9.99 -1.16
N GLY A 142 -2.33 10.08 -2.48
CA GLY A 142 -2.89 11.15 -3.30
C GLY A 142 -4.41 11.10 -3.40
N GLY A 143 -5.01 9.91 -3.20
CA GLY A 143 -6.46 9.75 -3.23
C GLY A 143 -7.08 9.99 -4.60
N LEU A 144 -6.31 9.83 -5.67
CA LEU A 144 -6.71 10.21 -7.02
C LEU A 144 -7.73 9.22 -7.59
N ASN A 145 -8.82 9.76 -8.12
CA ASN A 145 -9.77 9.02 -8.92
C ASN A 145 -10.14 9.86 -10.15
N LEU A 146 -9.63 9.46 -11.32
CA LEU A 146 -9.92 10.09 -12.60
C LEU A 146 -10.96 9.26 -13.36
N SER A 147 -12.13 9.83 -13.61
CA SER A 147 -13.16 9.19 -14.44
C SER A 147 -13.15 9.80 -15.84
N ILE A 148 -12.67 9.04 -16.83
CA ILE A 148 -12.72 9.47 -18.24
C ILE A 148 -14.18 9.60 -18.74
N PRO A 149 -15.10 8.66 -18.48
CA PRO A 149 -16.48 8.81 -18.95
C PRO A 149 -17.19 10.02 -18.33
N ASN A 150 -16.96 10.29 -17.04
CA ASN A 150 -17.62 11.39 -16.33
C ASN A 150 -16.84 12.71 -16.40
N GLN A 151 -15.67 12.73 -17.04
CA GLN A 151 -14.78 13.90 -17.14
C GLN A 151 -14.57 14.59 -15.77
N MET A 152 -14.23 13.80 -14.75
CA MET A 152 -14.16 14.28 -13.36
C MET A 152 -12.94 13.74 -12.65
N LEU A 153 -12.21 14.64 -11.99
CA LEU A 153 -11.16 14.31 -11.02
C LEU A 153 -11.72 14.39 -9.60
N THR A 154 -11.76 13.27 -8.89
CA THR A 154 -12.05 13.25 -7.45
C THR A 154 -10.77 13.00 -6.68
N VAL A 155 -10.50 13.83 -5.66
CA VAL A 155 -9.32 13.72 -4.80
C VAL A 155 -9.76 13.48 -3.36
N ARG A 156 -9.38 12.33 -2.79
CA ARG A 156 -9.60 11.99 -1.38
C ARG A 156 -8.25 11.94 -0.65
N PRO A 157 -7.70 13.08 -0.22
CA PRO A 157 -6.33 13.16 0.26
C PRO A 157 -6.10 12.29 1.50
N ALA A 158 -4.98 11.59 1.51
CA ALA A 158 -4.51 10.78 2.63
C ALA A 158 -3.01 11.08 2.86
N LEU A 159 -2.69 12.34 3.15
CA LEU A 159 -1.33 12.77 3.42
C LEU A 159 -0.79 12.08 4.69
N PRO A 160 0.31 11.33 4.61
CA PRO A 160 0.90 10.71 5.79
C PRO A 160 1.32 11.76 6.82
N LYS A 161 1.15 11.46 8.11
CA LYS A 161 1.55 12.35 9.22
C LYS A 161 3.03 12.70 9.26
N ALA A 162 3.87 11.88 8.61
CA ALA A 162 5.32 12.09 8.57
C ALA A 162 5.75 13.13 7.53
N TRP A 163 4.83 13.59 6.67
CA TRP A 163 5.13 14.52 5.59
C TRP A 163 4.40 15.84 5.80
N ASP A 164 5.13 16.95 5.77
CA ASP A 164 4.55 18.29 5.89
C ASP A 164 3.66 18.65 4.68
N TRP A 165 4.06 18.15 3.50
CA TRP A 165 3.36 18.37 2.24
C TRP A 165 3.69 17.27 1.23
N MET A 166 2.88 17.18 0.17
CA MET A 166 3.12 16.35 -1.01
C MET A 166 2.61 17.10 -2.24
N GLU A 167 3.19 16.87 -3.42
CA GLU A 167 2.64 17.37 -4.68
C GLU A 167 2.59 16.24 -5.71
N ILE A 168 1.50 16.16 -6.46
CA ILE A 168 1.35 15.26 -7.59
C ILE A 168 1.01 16.08 -8.83
N CYS A 169 1.76 15.87 -9.90
CA CYS A 169 1.53 16.46 -11.21
C CYS A 169 1.07 15.37 -12.18
N LEU A 170 -0.10 15.55 -12.81
CA LEU A 170 -0.69 14.60 -13.74
C LEU A 170 -0.96 15.27 -15.09
N PRO A 171 -0.58 14.66 -16.22
CA PRO A 171 -1.02 15.13 -17.52
C PRO A 171 -2.46 14.65 -17.74
N ILE A 172 -3.41 15.59 -17.78
CA ILE A 172 -4.81 15.34 -18.10
C ILE A 172 -5.10 16.12 -19.38
N GLN A 173 -5.55 15.45 -20.45
CA GLN A 173 -5.86 16.12 -21.73
C GLN A 173 -4.77 17.09 -22.20
N GLU A 174 -3.51 16.62 -22.20
CA GLU A 174 -2.33 17.40 -22.62
C GLU A 174 -1.98 18.61 -21.74
N GLN A 175 -2.72 18.84 -20.64
CA GLN A 175 -2.46 19.88 -19.67
C GLN A 175 -1.98 19.30 -18.33
N TRP A 176 -0.94 19.89 -17.77
CA TRP A 176 -0.42 19.49 -16.45
C TRP A 176 -1.34 20.00 -15.34
N THR A 177 -2.04 19.09 -14.69
CA THR A 177 -2.79 19.34 -13.46
C THR A 177 -1.88 19.17 -12.26
N ARG A 178 -1.82 20.17 -11.38
CA ARG A 178 -1.01 20.12 -10.16
C ARG A 178 -1.91 19.99 -8.94
N ILE A 179 -1.60 19.05 -8.06
CA ILE A 179 -2.35 18.79 -6.84
C ILE A 179 -1.39 18.89 -5.67
N HIS A 180 -1.53 19.95 -4.87
CA HIS A 180 -0.70 20.22 -3.71
C HIS A 180 -1.46 19.85 -2.43
N TYR A 181 -0.81 19.09 -1.56
CA TYR A 181 -1.39 18.54 -0.34
C TYR A 181 -0.66 19.10 0.88
N ARG A 182 -1.42 19.62 1.82
CA ARG A 182 -1.03 19.89 3.21
C ARG A 182 -2.07 19.28 4.14
N HIS A 183 -1.78 19.17 5.43
CA HIS A 183 -2.71 18.55 6.38
C HIS A 183 -4.05 19.31 6.54
N ASP A 184 -4.03 20.62 6.32
CA ASP A 184 -5.18 21.51 6.46
C ASP A 184 -5.84 21.85 5.11
N LYS A 185 -5.15 21.61 3.99
CA LYS A 185 -5.59 22.08 2.67
C LYS A 185 -5.13 21.18 1.54
N THR A 186 -5.99 21.02 0.55
CA THR A 186 -5.63 20.45 -0.76
C THR A 186 -5.98 21.46 -1.85
N GLU A 187 -5.01 21.78 -2.69
CA GLU A 187 -5.13 22.75 -3.78
C GLU A 187 -4.97 22.03 -5.11
N ILE A 188 -5.85 22.31 -6.07
CA ILE A 188 -5.79 21.76 -7.43
C ILE A 188 -5.70 22.94 -8.39
N GLN A 189 -4.68 22.92 -9.24
CA GLN A 189 -4.38 23.96 -10.22
C GLN A 189 -4.35 23.35 -11.62
N ASP A 190 -4.75 24.14 -12.61
CA ASP A 190 -4.59 23.85 -14.03
C ASP A 190 -5.26 22.55 -14.51
N SER A 191 -6.27 22.06 -13.78
CA SER A 191 -7.08 20.93 -14.23
C SER A 191 -7.97 21.36 -15.41
N PRO A 192 -7.87 20.72 -16.59
CA PRO A 192 -8.73 21.03 -17.73
C PRO A 192 -10.15 20.44 -17.57
N ILE A 193 -10.34 19.59 -16.57
CA ILE A 193 -11.64 18.98 -16.24
C ILE A 193 -12.12 19.44 -14.85
N PRO A 194 -13.44 19.39 -14.58
CA PRO A 194 -13.99 19.56 -13.25
C PRO A 194 -13.33 18.65 -12.20
N TRP A 195 -13.19 19.18 -10.99
CA TRP A 195 -12.61 18.44 -9.88
C TRP A 195 -13.35 18.69 -8.57
N ARG A 196 -13.20 17.74 -7.64
CA ARG A 196 -13.67 17.88 -6.26
C ARG A 196 -12.73 17.22 -5.26
N VAL A 197 -12.59 17.84 -4.10
CA VAL A 197 -11.89 17.26 -2.95
C VAL A 197 -12.94 16.68 -1.99
N VAL A 198 -12.81 15.39 -1.66
CA VAL A 198 -13.71 14.69 -0.74
C VAL A 198 -13.01 14.55 0.60
N LYS A 199 -13.66 15.04 1.66
CA LYS A 199 -13.16 14.86 3.03
C LYS A 199 -13.38 13.41 3.47
N SER A 200 -12.36 12.83 4.07
CA SER A 200 -12.46 11.56 4.79
C SER A 200 -13.16 11.80 6.14
N HIS A 201 -14.21 11.02 6.41
CA HIS A 201 -14.84 10.91 7.73
C HIS A 201 -14.05 9.98 8.65
#